data_AF-A0A7L4K4I7-F1
#
_entry.id   AF-A0A7L4K4I7-F1
#
_cell.length_a   1.000
_cell.length_b   1.000
_cell.length_c   1.000
_cell.angle_alpha   90.00
_cell.angle_beta   90.00
_cell.angle_gamma   90.00
#
_symmetry.space_group_name_H-M   'P 1'
#
loop_
_entity.id
_entity.type
_entity.pdbx_description
1 polymer ?
#
loop_
_entity_poly.entity_id
_entity_poly.type
_entity_poly.pdbx_seq_one_letter_code
_entity_poly.pdbx_strand_id
1 'polypeptide(L)'
;LHCCGVQNYSDWEKTEYFTQRGIPRSCCKSQDDCSEEDLKDLSKAKLKVFVDGCFYLVTSTMESKMSIVAGISFGIACFQLIGIILSCCLSQYITNNQYEMV
;
A
#
# COMPACT_ATOMS: atom_id res chain seq x y z
N LEU A 1 2.13 3.21 -8.26
CA LEU A 1 2.74 4.33 -7.51
C LEU A 1 3.66 5.19 -8.37
N HIS A 2 3.99 4.86 -9.64
CA HIS A 2 4.61 5.82 -10.58
C HIS A 2 5.72 6.68 -9.93
N CYS A 3 6.69 6.02 -9.30
CA CYS A 3 7.74 6.63 -8.48
C CYS A 3 9.09 6.00 -8.83
N CYS A 4 10.19 6.62 -8.43
CA CYS A 4 11.53 6.07 -8.60
C CYS A 4 12.45 6.43 -7.42
N GLY A 5 13.17 5.43 -6.90
CA GLY A 5 14.03 5.62 -5.74
C GLY A 5 13.26 5.75 -4.43
N VAL A 6 13.97 5.97 -3.33
CA VAL A 6 13.38 6.08 -1.99
C VAL A 6 12.86 7.49 -1.78
N GLN A 7 13.75 8.48 -1.89
CA GLN A 7 13.47 9.90 -1.82
C GLN A 7 13.34 10.53 -3.21
N ASN A 8 14.15 10.08 -4.18
CA ASN A 8 14.15 10.64 -5.53
C ASN A 8 14.82 9.67 -6.53
N TYR A 9 14.61 9.86 -7.84
CA TYR A 9 15.22 9.03 -8.88
C TYR A 9 16.77 9.01 -8.83
N SER A 10 17.39 10.07 -8.29
CA SER A 10 18.84 10.17 -8.13
C SER A 10 19.42 9.21 -7.10
N ASP A 11 18.59 8.57 -6.26
CA ASP A 11 19.07 7.61 -5.26
C ASP A 11 19.83 6.44 -5.89
N TRP A 12 19.49 6.11 -7.14
CA TRP A 12 20.18 5.07 -7.90
C TRP A 12 21.65 5.40 -8.15
N GLU A 13 22.03 6.68 -8.28
CA GLU A 13 23.42 7.10 -8.55
C GLU A 13 24.41 6.56 -7.52
N LYS A 14 23.95 6.39 -6.27
CA LYS A 14 24.77 5.91 -5.14
C LYS A 14 24.89 4.39 -5.08
N THR A 15 24.26 3.66 -6.00
CA THR A 15 24.21 2.19 -5.99
C THR A 15 25.20 1.61 -7.00
N GLU A 16 25.79 0.44 -6.69
CA GLU A 16 26.64 -0.29 -7.64
C GLU A 16 25.88 -0.71 -8.92
N TYR A 17 24.56 -0.86 -8.81
CA TYR A 17 23.68 -1.18 -9.93
C TYR A 17 23.74 -0.12 -11.04
N PHE A 18 23.81 1.16 -10.66
CA PHE A 18 23.77 2.27 -11.60
C PHE A 18 24.96 2.28 -12.55
N THR A 19 26.16 1.91 -12.09
CA THR A 19 27.35 1.83 -12.94
C THR A 19 27.19 0.82 -14.07
N GLN A 20 26.46 -0.29 -13.84
CA GLN A 20 26.26 -1.33 -14.84
C GLN A 20 25.06 -1.02 -15.76
N ARG A 21 23.94 -0.60 -15.18
CA ARG A 21 22.63 -0.53 -15.88
C ARG A 21 21.89 0.80 -15.80
N GLY A 22 22.45 1.80 -15.13
CA GLY A 22 21.76 3.07 -14.89
C GLY A 22 20.55 2.92 -13.96
N ILE A 23 19.57 3.81 -14.09
CA ILE A 23 18.28 3.72 -13.41
C ILE A 23 17.45 2.55 -13.98
N PRO A 24 16.73 1.76 -13.17
CA PRO A 24 15.91 0.66 -13.68
C PRO A 24 14.79 1.11 -14.63
N ARG A 25 14.52 0.32 -15.68
CA ARG A 25 13.43 0.61 -16.63
C ARG A 25 12.03 0.64 -16.01
N SER A 26 11.83 0.03 -14.84
CA SER A 26 10.57 0.14 -14.10
C SER A 26 10.25 1.57 -13.63
N CYS A 27 11.25 2.45 -13.61
CA CYS A 27 11.08 3.87 -13.30
C CYS A 27 10.62 4.71 -14.50
N CYS A 28 10.60 4.16 -15.72
CA CYS A 28 10.24 4.91 -16.93
C CYS A 28 8.76 5.31 -16.94
N LYS A 29 8.47 6.53 -17.41
CA LYS A 29 7.09 7.02 -17.65
C LYS A 29 6.45 6.34 -18.87
N SER A 30 7.25 6.09 -19.90
CA SER A 30 6.87 5.37 -21.12
C SER A 30 7.96 4.36 -21.46
N GLN A 31 7.56 3.15 -21.85
CA GLN A 31 8.51 2.09 -22.20
C GLN A 31 9.16 2.31 -23.57
N ASP A 32 8.48 3.02 -24.47
CA ASP A 32 8.94 3.23 -25.85
C ASP A 32 10.02 4.32 -25.96
N ASP A 33 10.11 5.19 -24.96
CA ASP A 33 10.98 6.37 -24.94
C ASP A 33 11.85 6.40 -23.68
N CYS A 34 12.52 5.28 -23.41
CA CYS A 34 13.35 5.10 -22.22
C CYS A 34 14.48 4.09 -22.45
N SER A 35 15.49 4.50 -23.22
CA SER A 35 16.65 3.68 -23.55
C SER A 35 17.59 3.52 -22.35
N GLU A 36 18.44 2.49 -22.39
CA GLU A 36 19.43 2.27 -21.33
C GLU A 36 20.54 3.33 -21.34
N GLU A 37 20.86 3.92 -22.49
CA GLU A 37 21.81 5.03 -22.55
C GLU A 37 21.28 6.26 -21.81
N ASP A 38 19.99 6.58 -21.96
CA ASP A 38 19.37 7.72 -21.29
C ASP A 38 19.27 7.49 -19.77
N LEU A 39 19.10 6.24 -19.34
CA LEU A 39 19.02 5.87 -17.92
C LEU A 39 20.36 5.89 -17.19
N LYS A 40 21.49 5.97 -17.91
CA LYS A 40 22.83 6.15 -17.36
C LYS A 40 23.22 7.62 -17.16
N ASP A 41 22.45 8.54 -17.74
CA ASP A 41 22.64 9.99 -17.60
C ASP A 41 21.51 10.57 -16.75
N LEU A 42 21.80 11.03 -15.54
CA LEU A 42 20.77 11.59 -14.64
C LEU A 42 19.98 12.73 -15.28
N SER A 43 20.63 13.56 -16.10
CA SER A 43 20.00 14.74 -16.71
C SER A 43 18.97 14.34 -17.75
N LYS A 44 19.28 13.31 -18.55
CA LYS A 44 18.34 12.73 -19.52
C LYS A 44 17.27 11.91 -18.83
N ALA A 45 17.66 11.06 -17.88
CA ALA A 45 16.75 10.21 -17.12
C ALA A 45 15.65 11.03 -16.44
N LYS A 46 15.95 12.19 -15.87
CA LYS A 46 14.97 13.09 -15.22
C LYS A 46 13.73 13.38 -16.09
N LEU A 47 13.88 13.46 -17.40
CA LEU A 47 12.77 13.72 -18.33
C LEU A 47 11.93 12.44 -18.56
N LYS A 48 12.58 11.27 -18.59
CA LYS A 48 11.99 9.99 -18.96
C LYS A 48 11.45 9.17 -17.78
N VAL A 49 11.95 9.39 -16.57
CA VAL A 49 11.57 8.62 -15.36
C VAL A 49 10.65 9.40 -14.43
N PHE A 50 9.94 8.68 -13.56
CA PHE A 50 9.25 9.27 -12.43
C PHE A 50 10.27 9.87 -11.46
N VAL A 51 10.13 11.15 -11.16
CA VAL A 51 11.07 11.85 -10.27
C VAL A 51 10.72 11.65 -8.81
N ASP A 52 9.44 11.50 -8.47
CA ASP A 52 9.03 11.39 -7.08
C ASP A 52 9.54 10.09 -6.42
N GLY A 53 10.08 10.24 -5.21
CA GLY A 53 10.49 9.10 -4.39
C GLY A 53 9.30 8.26 -3.94
N CYS A 54 9.49 6.94 -3.91
CA CYS A 54 8.45 6.01 -3.54
C CYS A 54 8.05 6.12 -2.06
N PHE A 55 8.97 6.49 -1.16
CA PHE A 55 8.66 6.57 0.27
C PHE A 55 7.61 7.65 0.58
N TYR A 56 7.81 8.84 0.03
CA TYR A 56 6.86 9.95 0.18
C TYR A 56 5.49 9.57 -0.39
N LEU A 57 5.45 8.99 -1.58
CA LEU A 57 4.20 8.67 -2.26
C LEU A 57 3.43 7.53 -1.58
N VAL A 58 4.12 6.50 -1.08
CA VAL A 58 3.50 5.44 -0.28
C VAL A 58 2.90 6.03 0.99
N THR A 59 3.68 6.82 1.73
CA THR A 59 3.24 7.39 3.01
C THR A 59 2.05 8.31 2.82
N SER A 60 2.11 9.24 1.85
CA SER A 60 1.00 10.15 1.58
C SER A 60 -0.26 9.42 1.10
N THR A 61 -0.09 8.36 0.30
CA THR A 61 -1.21 7.49 -0.11
C THR A 61 -1.83 6.81 1.10
N MET A 62 -1.03 6.25 2.01
CA MET A 62 -1.50 5.61 3.24
C MET A 62 -2.24 6.60 4.16
N GLU A 63 -1.67 7.78 4.39
CA GLU A 63 -2.28 8.84 5.19
C GLU A 63 -3.63 9.29 4.60
N SER A 64 -3.71 9.47 3.27
CA SER A 64 -4.94 9.90 2.60
C SER A 64 -6.09 8.89 2.68
N LYS A 65 -5.79 7.62 2.94
CA LYS A 65 -6.77 6.52 3.02
C LYS A 65 -6.92 5.95 4.44
N MET A 66 -6.24 6.53 5.42
CA MET A 66 -6.25 6.05 6.80
C MET A 66 -7.66 6.08 7.42
N SER A 67 -8.48 7.07 7.06
CA SER A 67 -9.86 7.18 7.53
C SER A 67 -10.75 6.02 7.04
N ILE A 68 -10.54 5.56 5.80
CA ILE A 68 -11.29 4.44 5.23
C ILE A 68 -10.92 3.14 5.96
N VAL A 69 -9.62 2.91 6.16
CA VAL A 69 -9.12 1.73 6.89
C VAL A 69 -9.65 1.72 8.32
N ALA A 70 -9.64 2.87 8.99
CA ALA A 70 -10.20 3.02 10.34
C ALA A 70 -11.70 2.71 10.37
N GLY A 71 -12.48 3.21 9.38
CA GLY A 71 -13.91 2.95 9.26
C GLY A 71 -14.23 1.46 9.06
N ILE A 72 -13.51 0.78 8.17
CA ILE A 72 -13.68 -0.67 7.95
C ILE A 72 -13.38 -1.44 9.23
N SER A 73 -12.27 -1.12 9.91
CA SER A 73 -11.85 -1.78 11.14
C SER A 73 -12.89 -1.61 12.25
N PHE A 74 -13.41 -0.39 12.41
CA PHE A 74 -14.47 -0.09 13.37
C PHE A 74 -15.77 -0.84 13.05
N GLY A 75 -16.18 -0.87 11.77
CA GLY A 75 -17.36 -1.60 11.32
C GLY A 75 -17.27 -3.09 11.64
N ILE A 76 -16.11 -3.72 11.36
CA ILE A 76 -15.85 -5.12 11.69
C ILE A 76 -15.98 -5.34 13.21
N ALA A 77 -15.36 -4.50 14.04
CA ALA A 77 -15.46 -4.60 15.49
C ALA A 77 -16.91 -4.53 16.00
N CYS A 78 -17.71 -3.58 15.48
CA CYS A 78 -19.13 -3.49 15.81
C CYS A 78 -19.91 -4.75 15.41
N PHE A 79 -19.68 -5.28 14.20
CA PHE A 79 -20.31 -6.52 13.75
C PHE A 79 -19.93 -7.71 14.63
N GLN A 80 -18.67 -7.82 15.05
CA GLN A 80 -18.24 -8.85 16.00
C GLN A 80 -19.00 -8.74 17.32
N LEU A 81 -19.12 -7.53 17.90
CA LEU A 81 -19.82 -7.33 19.17
C LEU A 81 -21.29 -7.74 19.08
N ILE A 82 -21.97 -7.38 17.99
CA ILE A 82 -23.35 -7.81 17.74
C ILE A 82 -23.43 -9.34 17.67
N GLY A 83 -22.52 -9.97 16.93
CA GLY A 83 -22.45 -11.44 16.83
C GLY A 83 -22.26 -12.13 18.19
N ILE A 84 -21.41 -11.57 19.05
CA ILE A 84 -21.19 -12.08 20.41
C ILE A 84 -22.47 -11.95 21.24
N ILE A 85 -23.10 -10.77 21.25
CA ILE A 85 -24.34 -10.53 22.02
C ILE A 85 -25.44 -11.50 21.58
N LEU A 86 -25.67 -11.62 20.28
CA LEU A 86 -26.68 -12.54 19.73
C LEU A 86 -26.38 -13.99 20.10
N SER A 87 -25.12 -14.41 20.03
CA SER A 87 -24.70 -15.77 20.42
C SER A 87 -24.95 -16.03 21.91
N CYS A 88 -24.66 -15.06 22.77
CA CYS A 88 -24.95 -15.14 24.20
C CYS A 88 -26.45 -15.21 24.49
N CYS A 89 -27.25 -14.34 23.87
CA CYS A 89 -28.71 -14.35 24.00
C CYS A 89 -29.32 -15.68 23.54
N LEU A 90 -28.86 -16.21 22.40
CA LEU A 90 -29.32 -17.50 21.89
C LEU A 90 -28.97 -18.66 22.84
N SER A 91 -27.75 -18.68 23.36
CA SER A 91 -27.31 -19.71 24.32
C SER A 91 -28.17 -19.71 25.60
N GLN A 92 -28.46 -18.53 26.14
CA GLN A 92 -29.32 -18.40 27.31
C GLN A 92 -30.77 -18.82 27.03
N TYR A 93 -31.30 -18.43 25.86
CA TYR A 93 -32.65 -18.82 25.43
C TYR A 93 -32.80 -20.33 25.31
N ILE A 94 -31.85 -21.01 24.64
CA ILE A 94 -31.87 -22.47 24.50
C ILE A 94 -31.81 -23.13 25.88
N THR A 95 -30.92 -22.66 26.75
CA THR A 95 -30.73 -23.20 28.10
C THR A 95 -32.01 -23.07 28.93
N ASN A 96 -32.66 -21.91 28.95
CA ASN A 96 -33.90 -21.69 29.70
C ASN A 96 -35.05 -22.58 29.20
N ASN A 97 -35.23 -22.70 27.88
CA ASN A 97 -36.29 -23.54 27.31
C ASN A 97 -36.11 -25.04 27.61
N GLN A 98 -34.88 -25.51 27.82
CA GLN A 98 -34.64 -26.91 28.23
C GLN A 98 -35.07 -27.17 29.67
N TYR A 99 -35.07 -26.16 30.55
CA TYR A 99 -35.55 -26.30 31.94
C TYR A 99 -37.09 -26.25 32.04
N GLU A 100 -37.79 -25.66 31.07
CA GLU A 100 -39.27 -25.64 31.03
C GLU A 100 -39.89 -26.90 30.40
N MET A 101 -39.10 -27.79 29.78
CA MET A 101 -39.57 -29.06 29.21
C MET A 101 -39.40 -30.28 30.14
N VAL A 102 -39.08 -30.06 31.42
CA VAL A 102 -39.09 -31.06 32.51
C VAL A 102 -40.19 -30.71 33.49
#